data_AF-A0A7X7N5T5-F1
#
_entry.id   AF-A0A7X7N5T5-F1
#
_cell.length_a   1.000
_cell.length_b   1.000
_cell.length_c   1.000
_cell.angle_alpha   90.00
_cell.angle_beta   90.00
_cell.angle_gamma   90.00
#
_symmetry.space_group_name_H-M   'P 1'
#
loop_
_entity.id
_entity.type
_entity.pdbx_description
1 polymer ?
#
loop_
_entity_poly.entity_id
_entity_poly.type
_entity_poly.pdbx_seq_one_letter_code
_entity_poly.pdbx_strand_id
1 'polypeptide(L)'
;MERNKRDKKSSGKGKLTKIVLVIICLAVIGAGVNFYINYIEEQKRLKELAEKQRQEELDLERQRKFMEEKQLEFDRLVAEMKRYYEAGDFAKAREIAQRALELANQYGFNTDEIYRILRLMDIAEYTQRLKELEKLNEDIYKYSYVREEVNKIPSMAELESLKTRIRKKTYLNEYMVNLILAKENAVKGMEAENPLYYYLISRDYLDKAMALRTAHGFVVSSEEDAIRIQQRELFFYSEKIKDDTIPSTL
;
A
#
# COMPACT_ATOMS: atom_id res chain seq x y z
N MET A 1 21.82 -43.99 127.69
CA MET A 1 22.21 -44.58 126.40
C MET A 1 20.99 -44.60 125.48
N GLU A 2 21.23 -44.39 124.18
CA GLU A 2 20.35 -44.70 123.04
C GLU A 2 19.23 -43.74 122.60
N ARG A 3 19.57 -43.03 121.50
CA ARG A 3 18.83 -42.79 120.24
C ARG A 3 17.33 -43.12 120.19
N ASN A 4 16.54 -42.17 119.66
CA ASN A 4 15.73 -42.47 118.47
C ASN A 4 15.34 -41.22 117.66
N LYS A 5 15.81 -41.17 116.41
CA LYS A 5 15.33 -40.29 115.34
C LYS A 5 14.06 -40.91 114.75
N ARG A 6 13.01 -40.12 114.52
CA ARG A 6 12.00 -40.39 113.48
C ARG A 6 11.65 -39.10 112.74
N ASP A 7 12.00 -39.10 111.46
CA ASP A 7 11.55 -38.15 110.44
C ASP A 7 10.03 -38.20 110.23
N LYS A 8 9.43 -37.05 109.91
CA LYS A 8 8.16 -37.01 109.17
C LYS A 8 8.20 -35.92 108.09
N LYS A 9 8.28 -36.40 106.84
CA LYS A 9 7.92 -35.72 105.59
C LYS A 9 6.48 -35.19 105.64
N SER A 10 6.26 -33.97 105.15
CA SER A 10 5.23 -33.70 104.13
C SER A 10 5.50 -32.36 103.45
N SER A 11 6.13 -32.45 102.28
CA SER A 11 6.40 -31.40 101.30
C SER A 11 5.53 -31.74 100.09
N GLY A 12 4.65 -30.84 99.65
CA GLY A 12 3.80 -31.13 98.49
C GLY A 12 3.10 -29.92 97.88
N LYS A 13 2.48 -29.04 98.69
CA LYS A 13 1.68 -27.92 98.15
C LYS A 13 2.50 -26.75 97.59
N GLY A 14 3.68 -26.46 98.12
CA GLY A 14 4.52 -25.35 97.64
C GLY A 14 5.38 -25.63 96.39
N LYS A 15 5.57 -26.91 96.03
CA LYS A 15 6.29 -27.31 94.80
C LYS A 15 5.37 -27.31 93.58
N LEU A 16 4.12 -27.73 93.74
CA LEU A 16 3.13 -27.81 92.66
C LEU A 16 2.70 -26.43 92.16
N THR A 17 2.47 -25.47 93.05
CA THR A 17 2.19 -24.06 92.68
C THR A 17 3.38 -23.41 91.99
N LYS A 18 4.63 -23.67 92.42
CA LYS A 18 5.83 -23.19 91.73
C LYS A 18 5.97 -23.78 90.33
N ILE A 19 5.66 -25.06 90.14
CA ILE A 19 5.69 -25.72 88.82
C ILE A 19 4.62 -25.13 87.89
N VAL A 20 3.39 -24.92 88.38
CA VAL A 20 2.32 -24.30 87.58
C VAL A 20 2.67 -22.86 87.20
N LEU A 21 3.24 -22.08 88.12
CA LEU A 21 3.69 -20.71 87.82
C LEU A 21 4.79 -20.67 86.76
N VAL A 22 5.74 -21.61 86.81
CA VAL A 22 6.80 -21.74 85.80
C VAL A 22 6.22 -22.14 84.44
N ILE A 23 5.24 -23.05 84.39
CA ILE A 23 4.57 -23.43 83.14
C ILE A 23 3.79 -22.25 82.54
N ILE A 24 3.10 -21.46 83.38
CA ILE A 24 2.40 -20.25 82.95
C ILE A 24 3.39 -19.20 82.43
N CYS A 25 4.50 -18.96 83.14
CA CYS A 25 5.55 -18.05 82.68
C CYS A 25 6.17 -18.53 81.35
N LEU A 26 6.43 -19.82 81.17
CA LEU A 26 6.93 -20.38 79.91
C LEU A 26 5.90 -20.27 78.78
N ALA A 27 4.60 -20.42 79.07
CA ALA A 27 3.54 -20.25 78.09
C ALA A 27 3.42 -18.78 77.63
N VAL A 28 3.52 -17.82 78.55
CA VAL A 28 3.51 -16.37 78.23
C VAL A 28 4.76 -15.97 77.43
N ILE A 29 5.94 -16.48 77.82
CA ILE A 29 7.19 -16.25 77.09
C ILE A 29 7.13 -16.90 75.70
N GLY A 30 6.62 -18.13 75.60
CA GLY A 30 6.44 -18.83 74.33
C GLY A 30 5.47 -18.13 73.38
N ALA A 31 4.34 -17.63 73.90
CA ALA A 31 3.38 -16.84 73.13
C ALA A 31 3.99 -15.51 72.65
N GLY A 32 4.77 -14.82 73.50
CA GLY A 32 5.47 -13.58 73.14
C GLY A 32 6.54 -13.78 72.07
N VAL A 33 7.31 -14.87 72.13
CA VAL A 33 8.30 -15.23 71.12
C VAL A 33 7.63 -15.55 69.78
N ASN A 34 6.53 -16.32 69.79
CA ASN A 34 5.79 -16.64 68.57
C ASN A 34 5.20 -15.39 67.89
N PHE A 35 4.65 -14.46 68.68
CA PHE A 35 4.14 -13.19 68.17
C PHE A 35 5.25 -12.32 67.58
N TYR A 36 6.43 -12.27 68.21
CA TYR A 36 7.58 -11.53 67.70
C TYR A 36 8.16 -12.12 66.40
N ILE A 37 8.21 -13.46 66.28
CA ILE A 37 8.64 -14.15 65.05
C ILE A 37 7.67 -13.83 63.90
N ASN A 38 6.36 -13.95 64.13
CA ASN A 38 5.34 -13.63 63.14
C ASN A 38 5.40 -12.15 62.72
N TYR A 39 5.60 -11.23 63.66
CA TYR A 39 5.76 -9.80 63.39
C TYR A 39 6.99 -9.50 62.51
N ILE A 40 8.12 -10.18 62.76
CA ILE A 40 9.33 -10.02 61.93
C ILE A 40 9.12 -10.59 60.51
N GLU A 41 8.46 -11.74 60.38
CA GLU A 41 8.15 -12.30 59.05
C GLU A 41 7.21 -11.39 58.26
N GLU A 42 6.20 -10.82 58.91
CA GLU A 42 5.25 -9.91 58.26
C GLU A 42 5.92 -8.59 57.84
N GLN A 43 6.82 -8.05 58.66
CA GLN A 43 7.69 -6.93 58.30
C GLN A 43 8.60 -7.24 57.11
N LYS A 44 9.15 -8.47 57.03
CA LYS A 44 9.94 -8.91 55.86
C LYS A 44 9.09 -9.01 54.60
N ARG A 45 7.89 -9.61 54.67
CA ARG A 45 6.96 -9.70 53.54
C ARG A 45 6.55 -8.32 53.03
N LEU A 46 6.26 -7.37 53.92
CA LEU A 46 5.91 -6.00 53.54
C LEU A 46 7.07 -5.29 52.83
N LYS A 47 8.32 -5.51 53.27
CA LYS A 47 9.51 -4.98 52.59
C LYS A 47 9.72 -5.61 51.21
N GLU A 48 9.60 -6.94 51.10
CA GLU A 48 9.71 -7.65 49.82
C GLU A 48 8.61 -7.22 48.84
N LEU A 49 7.37 -7.01 49.33
CA LEU A 49 6.27 -6.52 48.50
C LEU A 49 6.53 -5.09 48.02
N ALA A 50 7.03 -4.22 48.90
CA ALA A 50 7.39 -2.85 48.55
C ALA A 50 8.59 -2.76 47.58
N GLU A 51 9.58 -3.64 47.71
CA GLU A 51 10.68 -3.76 46.75
C GLU A 51 10.20 -4.27 45.40
N LYS A 52 9.33 -5.29 45.38
CA LYS A 52 8.71 -5.76 44.13
C LYS A 52 7.89 -4.67 43.44
N GLN A 53 7.06 -3.94 44.18
CA GLN A 53 6.29 -2.82 43.62
C GLN A 53 7.19 -1.72 43.07
N ARG A 54 8.26 -1.34 43.78
CA ARG A 54 9.25 -0.38 43.25
C ARG A 54 9.92 -0.89 41.99
N GLN A 55 10.23 -2.18 41.92
CA GLN A 55 10.89 -2.77 40.76
C GLN A 55 9.95 -2.83 39.55
N GLU A 56 8.68 -3.20 39.77
CA GLU A 56 7.62 -3.15 38.76
C GLU A 56 7.39 -1.71 38.25
N GLU A 57 7.33 -0.72 39.14
CA GLU A 57 7.20 0.70 38.75
C GLU A 57 8.39 1.18 37.92
N LEU A 58 9.62 0.83 38.31
CA LEU A 58 10.83 1.17 37.56
C LEU A 58 10.85 0.51 36.18
N ASP A 59 10.40 -0.74 36.08
CA ASP A 59 10.35 -1.45 34.80
C ASP A 59 9.25 -0.89 33.88
N LEU A 60 8.10 -0.50 34.44
CA LEU A 60 7.05 0.22 33.71
C LEU A 60 7.54 1.59 33.21
N GLU A 61 8.25 2.35 34.04
CA GLU A 61 8.81 3.64 33.64
C GLU A 61 9.87 3.48 32.54
N ARG A 62 10.72 2.45 32.61
CA ARG A 62 11.68 2.12 31.55
C ARG A 62 10.99 1.76 30.25
N GLN A 63 9.97 0.91 30.30
CA GLN A 63 9.18 0.55 29.12
C GLN A 63 8.50 1.77 28.50
N ARG A 64 7.94 2.65 29.33
CA ARG A 64 7.33 3.89 28.87
C ARG A 64 8.34 4.79 28.16
N LYS A 65 9.49 5.06 28.78
CA LYS A 65 10.55 5.89 28.17
C LYS A 65 11.04 5.30 26.86
N PHE A 66 11.21 3.98 26.81
CA PHE A 66 11.60 3.28 25.59
C PHE A 66 10.56 3.46 24.47
N MET A 67 9.26 3.31 24.77
CA MET A 67 8.20 3.54 23.78
C MET A 67 8.11 5.01 23.34
N GLU A 68 8.31 5.96 24.26
CA GLU A 68 8.36 7.39 23.94
C GLU A 68 9.55 7.71 23.01
N GLU A 69 10.73 7.13 23.26
CA GLU A 69 11.90 7.27 22.38
C GLU A 69 11.62 6.71 20.97
N LYS A 70 10.96 5.54 20.89
CA LYS A 70 10.60 4.93 19.61
C LYS A 70 9.55 5.73 18.85
N GLN A 71 8.59 6.33 19.55
CA GLN A 71 7.63 7.24 18.95
C GLN A 71 8.32 8.49 18.39
N LEU A 72 9.25 9.08 19.13
CA LEU A 72 10.01 10.24 18.65
C LEU A 72 10.87 9.92 17.42
N GLU A 73 11.48 8.73 17.41
CA GLU A 73 12.22 8.22 16.24
C GLU A 73 11.30 8.09 15.02
N PHE A 74 10.11 7.51 15.21
CA PHE A 74 9.09 7.37 14.18
C PHE A 74 8.63 8.73 13.64
N ASP A 75 8.26 9.66 14.51
CA ASP A 75 7.80 11.00 14.14
C ASP A 75 8.88 11.75 13.35
N ARG A 76 10.15 11.57 13.73
CA ARG A 76 11.29 12.15 13.02
C ARG A 76 11.43 11.58 11.61
N LEU A 77 11.28 10.27 11.43
CA LEU A 77 11.30 9.65 10.11
C LEU A 77 10.15 10.15 9.22
N VAL A 78 8.94 10.26 9.76
CA VAL A 78 7.79 10.81 9.01
C VAL A 78 8.03 12.26 8.61
N ALA A 79 8.58 13.09 9.51
CA ALA A 79 8.93 14.47 9.20
C ALA A 79 10.03 14.57 8.13
N GLU A 80 11.03 13.69 8.17
CA GLU A 80 12.11 13.64 7.18
C GLU A 80 11.59 13.17 5.81
N MET A 81 10.73 12.15 5.77
CA MET A 81 10.05 11.70 4.56
C MET A 81 9.28 12.85 3.90
N LYS A 82 8.52 13.62 4.68
CA LYS A 82 7.77 14.77 4.20
C LYS A 82 8.68 15.84 3.60
N ARG A 83 9.83 16.13 4.23
CA ARG A 83 10.82 17.09 3.71
C ARG A 83 11.39 16.65 2.36
N TYR A 84 11.75 15.37 2.21
CA TYR A 84 12.24 14.87 0.92
C TYR A 84 11.16 14.88 -0.16
N TYR A 85 9.92 14.55 0.19
CA TYR A 85 8.78 14.69 -0.71
C TYR A 85 8.60 16.14 -1.19
N GLU A 86 8.61 17.12 -0.29
CA GLU A 86 8.49 18.55 -0.61
C GLU A 86 9.67 19.06 -1.45
N ALA A 87 10.86 18.48 -1.27
CA ALA A 87 12.05 18.76 -2.08
C ALA A 87 12.04 18.06 -3.46
N GLY A 88 11.08 17.17 -3.72
CA GLY A 88 11.00 16.37 -4.95
C GLY A 88 11.95 15.17 -5.01
N ASP A 89 12.64 14.84 -3.93
CA ASP A 89 13.52 13.66 -3.84
C ASP A 89 12.69 12.41 -3.48
N PHE A 90 11.96 11.90 -4.46
CA PHE A 90 11.04 10.77 -4.27
C PHE A 90 11.76 9.46 -3.95
N ALA A 91 13.00 9.29 -4.42
CA ALA A 91 13.80 8.12 -4.10
C ALA A 91 14.11 8.06 -2.61
N LYS A 92 14.63 9.14 -2.03
CA LYS A 92 14.88 9.20 -0.59
C LYS A 92 13.61 9.17 0.23
N ALA A 93 12.54 9.85 -0.22
CA ALA A 93 11.27 9.80 0.49
C ALA A 93 10.74 8.36 0.63
N ARG A 94 10.84 7.52 -0.43
CA ARG A 94 10.47 6.10 -0.36
C ARG A 94 11.39 5.29 0.58
N GLU A 95 12.69 5.57 0.57
CA GLU A 95 13.65 4.91 1.46
C GLU A 95 13.33 5.20 2.94
N ILE A 96 13.06 6.46 3.28
CA ILE A 96 12.68 6.85 4.64
C ILE A 96 11.31 6.26 5.00
N ALA A 97 10.35 6.25 4.08
CA ALA A 97 9.04 5.64 4.27
C ALA A 97 9.16 4.16 4.65
N GLN A 98 10.04 3.40 3.99
CA GLN A 98 10.25 2.00 4.29
C GLN A 98 10.76 1.81 5.74
N ARG A 99 11.76 2.59 6.15
CA ARG A 99 12.26 2.55 7.54
C ARG A 99 11.18 2.92 8.56
N ALA A 100 10.37 3.93 8.25
CA ALA A 100 9.26 4.34 9.11
C ALA A 100 8.18 3.24 9.22
N LEU A 101 7.86 2.55 8.11
CA LEU A 101 6.92 1.42 8.09
C LEU A 101 7.45 0.22 8.87
N GLU A 102 8.75 -0.09 8.77
CA GLU A 102 9.39 -1.15 9.55
C GLU A 102 9.28 -0.87 11.06
N LEU A 103 9.56 0.37 11.47
CA LEU A 103 9.43 0.80 12.86
C LEU A 103 7.97 0.77 13.32
N ALA A 104 7.04 1.26 12.50
CA ALA A 104 5.62 1.22 12.81
C ALA A 104 5.09 -0.21 12.99
N ASN A 105 5.52 -1.15 12.15
CA ASN A 105 5.13 -2.54 12.25
C ASN A 105 5.66 -3.22 13.52
N GLN A 106 6.87 -2.87 13.96
CA GLN A 106 7.46 -3.41 15.19
C GLN A 106 6.73 -2.95 16.46
N TYR A 107 6.29 -1.69 16.50
CA TYR A 107 5.77 -1.04 17.70
C TYR A 107 4.27 -0.70 17.64
N GLY A 108 3.59 -1.04 16.54
CA GLY A 108 2.16 -0.79 16.35
C GLY A 108 1.80 0.69 16.14
N PHE A 109 2.69 1.47 15.53
CA PHE A 109 2.42 2.90 15.25
C PHE A 109 1.50 3.08 14.04
N ASN A 110 0.78 4.21 14.00
CA ASN A 110 -0.12 4.56 12.90
C ASN A 110 0.69 4.88 11.63
N THR A 111 0.29 4.29 10.49
CA THR A 111 0.96 4.42 9.19
C THR A 111 0.22 5.29 8.17
N ASP A 112 -0.93 5.87 8.52
CA ASP A 112 -1.83 6.56 7.60
C ASP A 112 -1.13 7.72 6.88
N GLU A 113 -0.34 8.49 7.60
CA GLU A 113 0.40 9.63 7.04
C GLU A 113 1.46 9.18 6.03
N ILE A 114 2.14 8.06 6.30
CA ILE A 114 3.13 7.49 5.37
C ILE A 114 2.45 7.08 4.07
N TYR A 115 1.36 6.31 4.15
CA TYR A 115 0.62 5.89 2.97
C TYR A 115 0.01 7.07 2.21
N ARG A 116 -0.44 8.11 2.92
CA ARG A 116 -0.93 9.34 2.30
C ARG A 116 0.16 10.00 1.46
N ILE A 117 1.38 10.16 1.99
CA ILE A 117 2.49 10.78 1.25
C ILE A 117 2.93 9.89 0.08
N LEU A 118 3.07 8.58 0.28
CA LEU A 118 3.39 7.63 -0.81
C LEU A 118 2.37 7.71 -1.96
N ARG A 119 1.08 7.77 -1.63
CA ARG A 119 0.02 7.94 -2.63
C ARG A 119 0.17 9.25 -3.42
N LEU A 120 0.53 10.35 -2.76
CA LEU A 120 0.76 11.63 -3.44
C LEU A 120 1.96 11.56 -4.40
N MET A 121 3.03 10.85 -4.01
CA MET A 121 4.19 10.62 -4.86
C MET A 121 3.83 9.83 -6.10
N ASP A 122 3.09 8.72 -5.95
CA ASP A 122 2.65 7.90 -7.08
C ASP A 122 1.76 8.71 -8.03
N ILE A 123 0.83 9.51 -7.50
CA ILE A 123 0.00 10.42 -8.31
C ILE A 123 0.87 11.39 -9.11
N ALA A 124 1.90 11.98 -8.49
CA ALA A 124 2.80 12.91 -9.16
C ALA A 124 3.60 12.23 -10.29
N GLU A 125 4.18 11.05 -10.03
CA GLU A 125 4.91 10.27 -11.03
C GLU A 125 4.01 9.86 -12.21
N TYR A 126 2.83 9.31 -11.94
CA TYR A 126 1.91 8.93 -13.01
C TYR A 126 1.35 10.13 -13.77
N THR A 127 1.13 11.26 -13.10
CA THR A 127 0.73 12.51 -13.78
C THR A 127 1.81 12.95 -14.76
N GLN A 128 3.08 12.90 -14.34
CA GLN A 128 4.19 13.25 -15.21
C GLN A 128 4.29 12.29 -16.40
N ARG A 129 4.16 10.98 -16.16
CA ARG A 129 4.14 9.98 -17.22
C ARG A 129 2.98 10.20 -18.20
N LEU A 130 1.78 10.52 -17.71
CA LEU A 130 0.64 10.84 -18.56
C LEU A 130 0.87 12.08 -19.42
N LYS A 131 1.54 13.11 -18.90
CA LYS A 131 1.90 14.30 -19.70
C LYS A 131 2.89 13.97 -20.82
N GLU A 132 3.87 13.10 -20.56
CA GLU A 132 4.78 12.61 -21.60
C GLU A 132 4.02 11.83 -22.69
N LEU A 133 3.09 10.95 -22.27
CA LEU A 133 2.24 10.20 -23.19
C LEU A 133 1.30 11.11 -23.97
N GLU A 134 0.76 12.17 -23.36
CA GLU A 134 -0.08 13.18 -24.03
C GLU A 134 0.69 13.89 -25.14
N LYS A 135 1.96 14.25 -24.88
CA LYS A 135 2.86 14.83 -25.88
C LYS A 135 3.19 13.84 -27.00
N LEU A 136 3.49 12.58 -26.66
CA LEU A 136 3.69 11.53 -27.68
C LEU A 136 2.45 11.29 -28.53
N ASN A 137 1.26 11.53 -27.98
CA ASN A 137 -0.02 11.40 -28.67
C ASN A 137 -0.31 12.55 -29.65
N GLU A 138 0.59 13.52 -29.79
CA GLU A 138 0.57 14.48 -30.91
C GLU A 138 0.96 13.81 -32.23
N ASP A 139 1.82 12.79 -32.18
CA ASP A 139 2.12 11.94 -33.33
C ASP A 139 0.99 10.92 -33.51
N ILE A 140 0.22 11.09 -34.58
CA ILE A 140 -0.96 10.25 -34.86
C ILE A 140 -0.59 8.79 -35.05
N TYR A 141 0.64 8.45 -35.47
CA TYR A 141 1.05 7.07 -35.73
C TYR A 141 1.41 6.30 -34.45
N LYS A 142 1.61 7.01 -33.32
CA LYS A 142 1.93 6.39 -32.02
C LYS A 142 0.71 5.95 -31.21
N TYR A 143 -0.49 6.03 -31.79
CA TYR A 143 -1.75 5.78 -31.08
C TYR A 143 -1.77 4.44 -30.32
N SER A 144 -1.26 3.36 -30.92
CA SER A 144 -1.28 2.02 -30.31
C SER A 144 -0.37 1.94 -29.09
N TYR A 145 0.88 2.42 -29.24
CA TYR A 145 1.85 2.47 -28.16
C TYR A 145 1.34 3.32 -26.99
N VAL A 146 0.85 4.54 -27.28
CA VAL A 146 0.33 5.43 -26.25
C VAL A 146 -0.85 4.81 -25.51
N ARG A 147 -1.78 4.15 -26.23
CA ARG A 147 -2.94 3.50 -25.62
C ARG A 147 -2.52 2.38 -24.67
N GLU A 148 -1.57 1.55 -25.06
CA GLU A 148 -1.04 0.47 -24.24
C GLU A 148 -0.39 1.02 -22.96
N GLU A 149 0.46 2.03 -23.08
CA GLU A 149 1.14 2.66 -21.94
C GLU A 149 0.17 3.35 -20.98
N VAL A 150 -0.87 4.01 -21.49
CA VAL A 150 -1.93 4.60 -20.65
C VAL A 150 -2.68 3.52 -19.86
N ASN A 151 -2.90 2.35 -20.44
CA ASN A 151 -3.60 1.24 -19.77
C ASN A 151 -2.77 0.59 -18.65
N LYS A 152 -1.43 0.71 -18.70
CA LYS A 152 -0.53 0.22 -17.63
C LYS A 152 -0.61 1.08 -16.36
N ILE A 153 -1.03 2.34 -16.50
CA ILE A 153 -1.17 3.25 -15.36
C ILE A 153 -2.40 2.84 -14.52
N PRO A 154 -2.29 2.73 -13.19
CA PRO A 154 -3.41 2.37 -12.32
C PRO A 154 -4.60 3.32 -12.47
N SER A 155 -5.79 2.86 -12.08
CA SER A 155 -6.98 3.70 -12.02
C SER A 155 -7.05 4.41 -10.68
N MET A 156 -6.79 5.72 -10.71
CA MET A 156 -6.84 6.62 -9.56
C MET A 156 -7.72 7.81 -9.93
N ALA A 157 -8.62 8.21 -9.04
CA ALA A 157 -9.59 9.27 -9.30
C ALA A 157 -8.95 10.58 -9.80
N GLU A 158 -7.77 10.91 -9.28
CA GLU A 158 -6.97 12.08 -9.65
C GLU A 158 -6.44 12.03 -11.09
N LEU A 159 -6.25 10.83 -11.64
CA LEU A 159 -5.66 10.59 -12.96
C LEU A 159 -6.70 10.31 -14.05
N GLU A 160 -7.93 9.92 -13.67
CA GLU A 160 -8.93 9.39 -14.61
C GLU A 160 -9.31 10.37 -15.72
N SER A 161 -9.46 11.66 -15.39
CA SER A 161 -9.77 12.69 -16.39
C SER A 161 -8.68 12.79 -17.47
N LEU A 162 -7.41 12.80 -17.04
CA LEU A 162 -6.26 12.87 -17.95
C LEU A 162 -6.11 11.58 -18.76
N LYS A 163 -6.19 10.40 -18.12
CA LYS A 163 -6.17 9.09 -18.79
C LYS A 163 -7.26 9.00 -19.86
N THR A 164 -8.49 9.35 -19.51
CA THR A 164 -9.63 9.28 -20.44
C THR A 164 -9.44 10.19 -21.63
N ARG A 165 -8.96 11.42 -21.41
CA ARG A 165 -8.67 12.37 -22.49
C ARG A 165 -7.62 11.83 -23.46
N ILE A 166 -6.47 11.36 -22.95
CA ILE A 166 -5.39 10.81 -23.77
C ILE A 166 -5.90 9.58 -24.53
N ARG A 167 -6.57 8.65 -23.84
CA ARG A 167 -7.12 7.42 -24.45
C ARG A 167 -8.11 7.74 -25.57
N LYS A 168 -9.04 8.67 -25.35
CA LYS A 168 -9.98 9.11 -26.40
C LYS A 168 -9.24 9.65 -27.62
N LYS A 169 -8.20 10.45 -27.41
CA LYS A 169 -7.36 10.96 -28.51
C LYS A 169 -6.63 9.83 -29.24
N THR A 170 -6.20 8.75 -28.58
CA THR A 170 -5.59 7.61 -29.31
C THR A 170 -6.57 6.97 -30.30
N TYR A 171 -7.86 6.87 -29.99
CA TYR A 171 -8.84 6.34 -30.94
C TYR A 171 -9.12 7.31 -32.08
N LEU A 172 -9.09 8.62 -31.82
CA LEU A 172 -9.18 9.64 -32.86
C LEU A 172 -7.97 9.58 -33.81
N ASN A 173 -6.77 9.43 -33.26
CA ASN A 173 -5.55 9.27 -34.04
C ASN A 173 -5.59 8.00 -34.91
N GLU A 174 -6.05 6.87 -34.36
CA GLU A 174 -6.25 5.63 -35.13
C GLU A 174 -7.26 5.82 -36.28
N TYR A 175 -8.36 6.51 -36.02
CA TYR A 175 -9.33 6.89 -37.05
C TYR A 175 -8.65 7.69 -38.17
N MET A 176 -7.87 8.72 -37.83
CA MET A 176 -7.15 9.53 -38.82
C MET A 176 -6.13 8.72 -39.63
N VAL A 177 -5.36 7.85 -38.99
CA VAL A 177 -4.39 6.98 -39.67
C VAL A 177 -5.09 6.05 -40.65
N ASN A 178 -6.21 5.44 -40.26
CA ASN A 178 -6.98 4.59 -41.16
C ASN A 178 -7.52 5.37 -42.38
N LEU A 179 -7.96 6.62 -42.20
CA LEU A 179 -8.35 7.46 -43.35
C LEU A 179 -7.17 7.77 -44.27
N ILE A 180 -5.99 8.08 -43.73
CA ILE A 180 -4.77 8.31 -44.53
C ILE A 180 -4.44 7.07 -45.36
N LEU A 181 -4.41 5.89 -44.73
CA LEU A 181 -4.11 4.64 -45.41
C LEU A 181 -5.16 4.29 -46.46
N ALA A 182 -6.44 4.53 -46.18
CA ALA A 182 -7.52 4.34 -47.15
C ALA A 182 -7.32 5.25 -48.37
N LYS A 183 -7.01 6.53 -48.16
CA LYS A 183 -6.75 7.51 -49.22
C LYS A 183 -5.53 7.14 -50.06
N GLU A 184 -4.40 6.83 -49.41
CA GLU A 184 -3.15 6.48 -50.10
C GLU A 184 -3.33 5.26 -51.01
N ASN A 185 -4.04 4.23 -50.53
CA ASN A 185 -4.35 3.06 -51.35
C ASN A 185 -5.34 3.37 -52.48
N ALA A 186 -6.33 4.24 -52.25
CA ALA A 186 -7.26 4.66 -53.32
C ALA A 186 -6.52 5.39 -54.45
N VAL A 187 -5.63 6.33 -54.09
CA VAL A 187 -4.81 7.07 -55.06
C VAL A 187 -3.86 6.13 -55.80
N LYS A 188 -3.12 5.29 -55.07
CA LYS A 188 -2.16 4.36 -55.68
C LYS A 188 -2.83 3.35 -56.61
N GLY A 189 -4.06 2.92 -56.29
CA GLY A 189 -4.81 1.99 -57.12
C GLY A 189 -5.13 2.50 -58.53
N MET A 190 -5.24 3.81 -58.72
CA MET A 190 -5.55 4.42 -60.02
C MET A 190 -4.40 4.29 -61.03
N GLU A 191 -3.17 4.11 -60.54
CA GLU A 191 -1.95 4.01 -61.34
C GLU A 191 -1.34 2.60 -61.30
N ALA A 192 -1.92 1.69 -60.52
CA ALA A 192 -1.37 0.37 -60.27
C ALA A 192 -1.71 -0.62 -61.40
N GLU A 193 -0.81 -1.59 -61.62
CA GLU A 193 -1.08 -2.73 -62.52
C GLU A 193 -2.27 -3.59 -62.06
N ASN A 194 -2.51 -3.64 -60.74
CA ASN A 194 -3.66 -4.34 -60.16
C ASN A 194 -4.51 -3.37 -59.30
N PRO A 195 -5.42 -2.60 -59.92
CA PRO A 195 -6.28 -1.64 -59.21
C PRO A 195 -7.21 -2.29 -58.18
N LEU A 196 -7.69 -3.52 -58.45
CA LEU A 196 -8.60 -4.25 -57.56
C LEU A 196 -7.95 -4.55 -56.19
N TYR A 197 -6.67 -4.92 -56.18
CA TYR A 197 -5.93 -5.15 -54.93
C TYR A 197 -5.93 -3.91 -54.03
N TYR A 198 -5.62 -2.75 -54.60
CA TYR A 198 -5.59 -1.49 -53.87
C TYR A 198 -6.98 -1.01 -53.44
N TYR A 199 -8.01 -1.25 -54.26
CA TYR A 199 -9.41 -1.01 -53.88
C TYR A 199 -9.79 -1.77 -52.61
N LEU A 200 -9.48 -3.07 -52.54
CA LEU A 200 -9.83 -3.91 -51.39
C LEU A 200 -9.14 -3.44 -50.10
N ILE A 201 -7.86 -3.05 -50.18
CA ILE A 201 -7.12 -2.51 -49.04
C ILE A 201 -7.67 -1.16 -48.61
N SER A 202 -7.92 -0.27 -49.57
CA SER A 202 -8.50 1.04 -49.29
C SER A 202 -9.84 0.90 -48.56
N ARG A 203 -10.70 -0.01 -49.04
CA ARG A 203 -12.01 -0.31 -48.43
C ARG A 203 -11.86 -0.81 -46.98
N ASP A 204 -10.98 -1.78 -46.74
CA ASP A 204 -10.75 -2.33 -45.39
C ASP A 204 -10.35 -1.24 -44.38
N TYR A 205 -9.45 -0.33 -44.76
CA TYR A 205 -9.07 0.79 -43.89
C TYR A 205 -10.21 1.79 -43.68
N LEU A 206 -11.01 2.09 -44.70
CA LEU A 206 -12.17 2.96 -44.56
C LEU A 206 -13.22 2.34 -43.61
N ASP A 207 -13.50 1.04 -43.76
CA ASP A 207 -14.44 0.32 -42.89
C ASP A 207 -13.98 0.35 -41.42
N LYS A 208 -12.68 0.15 -41.17
CA LYS A 208 -12.08 0.30 -39.83
C LYS A 208 -12.22 1.72 -39.28
N ALA A 209 -11.99 2.75 -40.10
CA ALA A 209 -12.19 4.14 -39.70
C ALA A 209 -13.66 4.41 -39.33
N MET A 210 -14.61 3.98 -40.16
CA MET A 210 -16.05 4.13 -39.89
C MET A 210 -16.50 3.40 -38.62
N ALA A 211 -15.96 2.21 -38.36
CA ALA A 211 -16.23 1.46 -37.14
C ALA A 211 -15.75 2.23 -35.89
N LEU A 212 -14.53 2.77 -35.92
CA LEU A 212 -13.98 3.60 -34.84
C LEU A 212 -14.82 4.87 -34.62
N ARG A 213 -15.17 5.57 -35.71
CA ARG A 213 -16.04 6.75 -35.66
C ARG A 213 -17.36 6.44 -34.98
N THR A 214 -18.00 5.33 -35.34
CA THR A 214 -19.29 4.92 -34.79
C THR A 214 -19.18 4.54 -33.32
N ALA A 215 -18.17 3.75 -32.95
CA ALA A 215 -17.93 3.32 -31.58
C ALA A 215 -17.62 4.48 -30.61
N HIS A 216 -16.98 5.54 -31.11
CA HIS A 216 -16.52 6.67 -30.28
C HIS A 216 -17.25 8.00 -30.55
N GLY A 217 -18.24 8.01 -31.44
CA GLY A 217 -19.04 9.19 -31.78
C GLY A 217 -18.22 10.34 -32.37
N PHE A 218 -17.24 10.05 -33.23
CA PHE A 218 -16.49 11.10 -33.91
C PHE A 218 -17.34 11.75 -35.01
N VAL A 219 -17.08 13.03 -35.28
CA VAL A 219 -17.74 13.76 -36.38
C VAL A 219 -17.18 13.24 -37.71
N VAL A 220 -18.04 13.08 -38.71
CA VAL A 220 -17.62 12.72 -40.07
C VAL A 220 -16.72 13.82 -40.61
N SER A 221 -15.52 13.45 -41.08
CA SER A 221 -14.60 14.39 -41.71
C SER A 221 -14.85 14.48 -43.20
N SER A 222 -14.61 15.65 -43.80
CA SER A 222 -14.59 15.85 -45.26
C SER A 222 -13.71 14.83 -46.00
N GLU A 223 -12.60 14.45 -45.38
CA GLU A 223 -11.68 13.41 -45.88
C GLU A 223 -12.36 12.05 -46.04
N GLU A 224 -13.28 11.67 -45.14
CA GLU A 224 -14.00 10.39 -45.23
C GLU A 224 -14.86 10.38 -46.50
N ASP A 225 -15.57 11.48 -46.77
CA ASP A 225 -16.41 11.63 -47.97
C ASP A 225 -15.57 11.66 -49.25
N ALA A 226 -14.45 12.36 -49.24
CA ALA A 226 -13.53 12.39 -50.38
C ALA A 226 -12.98 11.00 -50.71
N ILE A 227 -12.62 10.20 -49.70
CA ILE A 227 -12.14 8.83 -49.88
C ILE A 227 -13.25 7.95 -50.46
N ARG A 228 -14.50 8.08 -50.02
CA ARG A 228 -15.64 7.32 -50.59
C ARG A 228 -15.81 7.59 -52.09
N ILE A 229 -15.67 8.85 -52.49
CA ILE A 229 -15.76 9.24 -53.92
C ILE A 229 -14.62 8.59 -54.71
N GLN A 230 -13.38 8.69 -54.21
CA GLN A 230 -12.21 8.08 -54.85
C GLN A 230 -12.29 6.55 -54.93
N GLN A 231 -12.78 5.88 -53.88
CA GLN A 231 -13.00 4.43 -53.89
C GLN A 231 -14.05 4.01 -54.91
N ARG A 232 -15.11 4.82 -55.10
CA ARG A 232 -16.13 4.56 -56.11
C ARG A 232 -15.54 4.66 -57.52
N GLU A 233 -14.72 5.66 -57.78
CA GLU A 233 -14.00 5.82 -59.05
C GLU A 233 -13.05 4.63 -59.30
N LEU A 234 -12.23 4.29 -58.31
CA LEU A 234 -11.31 3.16 -58.38
C LEU A 234 -12.02 1.82 -58.61
N PHE A 235 -13.17 1.60 -57.96
CA PHE A 235 -13.98 0.40 -58.17
C PHE A 235 -14.36 0.25 -59.64
N PHE A 236 -14.99 1.26 -60.24
CA PHE A 236 -15.38 1.21 -61.64
C PHE A 236 -14.19 1.14 -62.60
N TYR A 237 -13.06 1.77 -62.26
CA TYR A 237 -11.84 1.65 -63.03
C TYR A 237 -11.32 0.20 -63.04
N SER A 238 -11.30 -0.46 -61.88
CA SER A 238 -10.85 -1.85 -61.76
C SER A 238 -11.75 -2.85 -62.50
N GLU A 239 -13.07 -2.63 -62.51
CA GLU A 239 -14.01 -3.45 -63.30
C GLU A 239 -13.83 -3.22 -64.82
N LYS A 240 -13.62 -1.98 -65.27
CA LYS A 240 -13.36 -1.69 -66.70
C LYS A 240 -12.09 -2.38 -67.21
N ILE A 241 -10.99 -2.32 -66.44
CA ILE A 241 -9.75 -3.01 -66.82
C ILE A 241 -9.97 -4.52 -66.90
N LYS A 242 -10.76 -5.09 -65.99
CA LYS A 242 -11.10 -6.51 -66.01
C LYS A 242 -11.90 -6.88 -67.27
N ASP A 243 -12.85 -6.05 -67.68
CA ASP A 243 -13.61 -6.26 -68.92
C ASP A 243 -12.72 -6.12 -70.17
N ASP A 244 -11.78 -5.16 -70.19
CA ASP A 244 -10.86 -4.93 -71.32
C ASP A 244 -9.74 -6.00 -71.44
N THR A 245 -9.43 -6.70 -70.35
CA THR A 245 -8.36 -7.72 -70.31
C THR A 245 -8.88 -9.16 -70.50
N ILE A 246 -10.19 -9.38 -70.49
CA ILE A 246 -10.80 -10.66 -70.86
C ILE A 246 -11.11 -10.62 -72.38
N PRO A 247 -10.49 -11.49 -73.21
CA PRO A 247 -10.78 -11.50 -74.64
C PRO A 247 -12.27 -11.72 -74.89
N SER A 248 -12.89 -10.87 -75.69
CA SER A 248 -14.32 -10.89 -76.05
C SER A 248 -14.76 -12.09 -76.90
N THR A 249 -13.88 -13.09 -77.05
CA THR A 249 -14.13 -14.31 -77.81
C THR A 249 -13.67 -15.53 -77.00
N LEU A 250 -14.60 -16.04 -76.19
CA LEU A 250 -14.67 -17.43 -75.74
C LEU A 250 -16.08 -17.94 -76.03
#